data_AF-A0A1Y4SLM1-F1
#
_entry.id   AF-A0A1Y4SLM1-F1
#
_cell.length_a   1.000
_cell.length_b   1.000
_cell.length_c   1.000
_cell.angle_alpha   90.00
_cell.angle_beta   90.00
_cell.angle_gamma   90.00
#
_symmetry.space_group_name_H-M   'P 1'
#
loop_
_entity.id
_entity.type
_entity.pdbx_description
1 polymer ?
#
loop_
_entity_poly.entity_id
_entity_poly.type
_entity_poly.pdbx_seq_one_letter_code
_entity_poly.pdbx_strand_id
1 'polypeptide(L)'
;MAIVICFFVAYQFFRRYYIYNNSMPLDSIPSLLYQIFAVGLSEEILFRGFIGKKFPIKNTFMRYLVVGLLFAVLHLPMYCYNYGLHAIKAFFLFEVQAQWMSHIINQLMYDSFGSFIPVSILHGMNNWLNK
;
A
#
# COMPACT_ATOMS: atom_id res chain seq x y z
N MET A 1 4.50 -17.14 -5.19
CA MET A 1 4.46 -15.66 -5.26
C MET A 1 3.24 -15.15 -6.04
N ALA A 2 3.01 -15.61 -7.28
CA ALA A 2 1.80 -15.30 -8.05
C ALA A 2 0.49 -15.63 -7.31
N ILE A 3 0.43 -16.76 -6.61
CA ILE A 3 -0.78 -17.20 -5.89
C ILE A 3 -1.17 -16.24 -4.75
N VAL A 4 -0.21 -15.71 -3.99
CA VAL A 4 -0.47 -14.78 -2.87
C VAL A 4 -0.93 -13.42 -3.39
N ILE A 5 -0.34 -12.97 -4.50
CA ILE A 5 -0.75 -11.74 -5.20
C ILE A 5 -2.17 -11.92 -5.75
N CYS A 6 -2.47 -13.04 -6.41
CA CYS A 6 -3.81 -13.36 -6.88
C CYS A 6 -4.81 -13.47 -5.72
N PHE A 7 -4.41 -14.01 -4.57
CA PHE A 7 -5.28 -14.12 -3.39
C PHE A 7 -5.55 -12.76 -2.75
N PHE A 8 -4.54 -11.89 -2.65
CA PHE A 8 -4.72 -10.53 -2.12
C PHE A 8 -5.54 -9.65 -3.06
N VAL A 9 -5.27 -9.73 -4.37
CA VAL A 9 -6.08 -9.05 -5.40
C VAL A 9 -7.50 -9.58 -5.40
N ALA A 10 -7.70 -10.90 -5.33
CA ALA A 10 -9.01 -11.51 -5.22
C ALA A 10 -9.72 -11.12 -3.92
N TYR A 11 -9.04 -11.08 -2.78
CA TYR A 11 -9.59 -10.65 -1.50
C TYR A 11 -10.03 -9.18 -1.53
N GLN A 12 -9.21 -8.28 -2.10
CA GLN A 12 -9.59 -6.87 -2.27
C GLN A 12 -10.75 -6.71 -3.25
N PHE A 13 -10.80 -7.52 -4.32
CA PHE A 13 -11.95 -7.57 -5.23
C PHE A 13 -13.21 -8.12 -4.54
N PHE A 14 -13.11 -9.19 -3.75
CA PHE A 14 -14.23 -9.84 -3.08
C PHE A 14 -14.81 -8.95 -1.98
N ARG A 15 -13.92 -8.33 -1.17
CA ARG A 15 -14.30 -7.33 -0.17
C ARG A 15 -15.04 -6.17 -0.82
N ARG A 16 -14.65 -5.73 -2.02
CA ARG A 16 -15.31 -4.63 -2.73
C ARG A 16 -16.60 -5.03 -3.45
N TYR A 17 -16.64 -6.21 -4.10
CA TYR A 17 -17.85 -6.72 -4.77
C TYR A 17 -19.03 -6.84 -3.79
N TYR A 18 -18.74 -7.23 -2.55
CA TYR A 18 -19.76 -7.33 -1.50
C TYR A 18 -20.23 -5.95 -0.96
N ILE A 19 -19.43 -4.89 -1.10
CA ILE A 19 -19.74 -3.53 -0.57
C ILE A 19 -20.37 -2.62 -1.64
N TYR A 20 -20.05 -2.80 -2.93
CA TYR A 20 -20.28 -1.80 -4.00
C TYR A 20 -21.18 -2.27 -5.14
N ASN A 21 -22.33 -2.89 -4.82
CA ASN A 21 -23.39 -3.11 -5.82
C ASN A 21 -24.16 -1.80 -6.18
N ASN A 22 -23.49 -0.65 -6.14
CA ASN A 22 -23.98 0.64 -6.60
C ASN A 22 -22.87 1.34 -7.40
N SER A 23 -23.23 1.85 -8.57
CA SER A 23 -22.42 2.56 -9.56
C SER A 23 -21.31 3.42 -8.96
N MET A 24 -20.06 3.31 -9.43
CA MET A 24 -19.00 4.27 -9.10
C MET A 24 -19.42 5.67 -9.59
N PRO A 25 -19.59 6.67 -8.72
CA PRO A 25 -19.90 8.03 -9.14
C PRO A 25 -18.74 8.59 -9.97
N LEU A 26 -19.02 9.28 -11.09
CA LEU A 26 -17.99 9.93 -11.93
C LEU A 26 -17.09 10.88 -11.10
N ASP A 27 -17.65 11.48 -10.07
CA ASP A 27 -16.97 12.41 -9.14
C ASP A 27 -15.83 11.75 -8.34
N SER A 28 -15.72 10.41 -8.40
CA SER A 28 -14.65 9.65 -7.75
C SER A 28 -13.36 9.54 -8.57
N ILE A 29 -13.40 9.85 -9.88
CA ILE A 29 -12.24 9.76 -10.78
C ILE A 29 -11.11 10.72 -10.35
N PRO A 30 -11.36 12.00 -10.05
CA PRO A 30 -10.30 12.88 -9.55
C PRO A 30 -9.65 12.37 -8.26
N SER A 31 -10.44 11.79 -7.34
CA SER A 31 -9.88 11.19 -6.13
C SER A 31 -9.03 9.96 -6.42
N LEU A 32 -9.39 9.12 -7.40
CA LEU A 32 -8.59 7.98 -7.81
C LEU A 32 -7.26 8.44 -8.42
N LEU A 33 -7.30 9.42 -9.33
CA LEU A 33 -6.09 9.98 -9.94
C LEU A 33 -5.17 10.62 -8.89
N TYR A 34 -5.74 11.33 -7.92
CA TYR A 34 -4.98 11.85 -6.78
C TYR A 34 -4.27 10.73 -6.00
N GLN A 35 -4.98 9.64 -5.70
CA GLN A 35 -4.39 8.51 -4.98
C GLN A 35 -3.28 7.81 -5.78
N ILE A 36 -3.41 7.72 -7.11
CA ILE A 36 -2.39 7.10 -7.97
C ILE A 36 -1.17 7.99 -8.11
N PHE A 37 -1.35 9.26 -8.47
CA PHE A 37 -0.23 10.13 -8.87
C PHE A 37 0.35 10.95 -7.73
N ALA A 38 -0.48 11.50 -6.84
CA ALA A 38 0.01 12.34 -5.76
C ALA A 38 0.52 11.50 -4.59
N VAL A 39 -0.20 10.43 -4.22
CA VAL A 39 0.14 9.58 -3.08
C VAL A 39 0.96 8.37 -3.53
N GLY A 40 0.37 7.47 -4.33
CA GLY A 40 0.99 6.22 -4.74
C GLY A 40 2.34 6.44 -5.41
N LEU A 41 2.40 7.20 -6.50
CA LEU A 41 3.65 7.42 -7.24
C LEU A 41 4.75 8.08 -6.41
N SER A 42 4.42 9.07 -5.56
CA SER A 42 5.42 9.74 -4.74
C SER A 42 6.02 8.80 -3.68
N GLU A 43 5.18 8.00 -3.02
CA GLU A 43 5.62 6.97 -2.08
C GLU A 43 6.40 5.86 -2.77
N GLU A 44 5.97 5.41 -3.94
CA GLU A 44 6.68 4.39 -4.72
C GLU A 44 8.08 4.86 -5.12
N ILE A 45 8.23 6.11 -5.59
CA ILE A 45 9.54 6.70 -5.90
C ILE A 45 10.42 6.77 -4.64
N LEU A 46 9.88 7.24 -3.51
CA LEU A 46 10.63 7.36 -2.27
C LEU A 46 11.11 6.00 -1.77
N PHE A 47 10.20 5.04 -1.63
CA PHE A 47 10.52 3.76 -1.00
C PHE A 47 11.29 2.82 -1.93
N ARG A 48 10.94 2.76 -3.22
CA ARG A 48 11.53 1.77 -4.16
C ARG A 48 12.69 2.40 -4.93
N GLY A 49 12.60 3.70 -5.22
CA GLY A 49 13.64 4.46 -5.92
C GLY A 49 14.78 4.91 -5.01
N PHE A 50 14.51 5.22 -3.73
CA PHE A 50 15.52 5.78 -2.83
C PHE A 50 15.78 4.94 -1.58
N ILE A 51 14.83 4.89 -0.63
CA ILE A 51 15.04 4.26 0.69
C ILE A 51 15.44 2.81 0.52
N GLY A 52 14.68 2.03 -0.24
CA GLY A 52 14.92 0.60 -0.46
C GLY A 52 16.24 0.30 -1.18
N LYS A 53 16.78 1.23 -1.98
CA LYS A 53 18.10 1.04 -2.64
C LYS A 53 19.26 1.44 -1.75
N LYS A 54 19.08 2.47 -0.92
CA LYS A 54 20.14 3.01 -0.05
C LYS A 54 20.15 2.41 1.35
N PHE A 55 19.17 1.58 1.70
CA PHE A 55 19.09 0.96 3.01
C PHE A 55 20.32 0.04 3.26
N PRO A 56 20.98 0.10 4.42
CA PRO A 56 22.28 -0.55 4.66
C PRO A 56 22.23 -2.08 4.74
N ILE A 57 21.05 -2.69 4.59
CA ILE A 57 20.87 -4.14 4.65
C ILE A 57 21.18 -4.76 3.29
N LYS A 58 22.25 -5.58 3.25
CA LYS A 58 22.68 -6.29 2.03
C LYS A 58 21.74 -7.41 1.61
N ASN A 59 21.16 -8.12 2.57
CA ASN A 59 20.20 -9.19 2.28
C ASN A 59 18.88 -8.57 1.78
N THR A 60 18.55 -8.84 0.52
CA THR A 60 17.39 -8.28 -0.17
C THR A 60 16.08 -8.56 0.57
N PHE A 61 15.86 -9.78 1.03
CA PHE A 61 14.62 -10.14 1.74
C PHE A 61 14.51 -9.41 3.07
N MET A 62 15.58 -9.40 3.88
CA MET A 62 15.60 -8.67 5.16
C MET A 62 15.40 -7.17 4.95
N ARG A 63 15.93 -6.61 3.86
CA ARG A 63 15.70 -5.23 3.49
C ARG A 63 14.22 -4.95 3.23
N TYR A 64 13.51 -5.85 2.55
CA TYR A 64 12.06 -5.71 2.31
C TYR A 64 11.26 -5.74 3.60
N LEU A 65 11.62 -6.66 4.51
CA LEU A 65 10.97 -6.73 5.82
C LEU A 65 11.17 -5.45 6.63
N VAL A 66 12.40 -4.95 6.71
CA VAL A 66 12.71 -3.77 7.55
C VAL A 66 12.18 -2.47 6.93
N VAL A 67 12.36 -2.28 5.62
CA VAL A 67 11.84 -1.08 4.94
C VAL A 67 10.31 -1.09 4.90
N GLY A 68 9.69 -2.26 4.78
CA GLY A 68 8.25 -2.38 4.91
C GLY A 68 7.75 -2.04 6.33
N LEU A 69 8.49 -2.45 7.36
CA LEU A 69 8.11 -2.09 8.73
C LEU A 69 8.22 -0.57 8.94
N LEU A 70 9.28 0.05 8.39
CA LEU A 70 9.42 1.50 8.36
C LEU A 70 8.23 2.17 7.64
N PHE A 71 7.84 1.66 6.47
CA PHE A 71 6.67 2.13 5.74
C PHE A 71 5.40 2.08 6.61
N ALA A 72 5.14 0.94 7.24
CA ALA A 72 3.97 0.77 8.10
C ALA A 72 3.96 1.71 9.32
N VAL A 73 5.12 1.91 9.97
CA VAL A 73 5.27 2.82 11.12
C VAL A 73 5.06 4.28 10.71
N LEU A 74 5.47 4.67 9.50
CA LEU A 74 5.26 6.03 8.99
C LEU A 74 3.78 6.38 8.74
N HIS A 75 2.89 5.37 8.66
CA HIS A 75 1.45 5.59 8.56
C HIS A 75 0.78 5.87 9.92
N LEU A 76 1.48 5.64 11.04
CA LEU A 76 0.90 5.83 12.37
C LEU A 76 0.36 7.23 12.62
N PRO A 77 1.06 8.33 12.28
CA PRO A 77 0.50 9.67 12.48
C PRO A 77 -0.82 9.89 11.75
N MET A 78 -0.96 9.33 10.54
CA MET A 78 -2.21 9.38 9.77
C MET A 78 -3.33 8.61 10.48
N TYR A 79 -3.03 7.42 11.00
CA TYR A 79 -3.99 6.64 11.77
C TYR A 79 -4.37 7.31 13.10
N CYS A 80 -3.41 7.92 13.81
CA CYS A 80 -3.68 8.74 14.99
C CYS A 80 -4.65 9.87 14.68
N TYR A 81 -4.46 10.54 13.53
CA TYR A 81 -5.29 11.65 13.10
C TYR A 81 -6.71 11.19 12.75
N ASN A 82 -6.86 10.09 12.00
CA ASN A 82 -8.17 9.61 11.54
C ASN A 82 -9.02 8.94 12.64
N TYR A 83 -8.38 8.17 13.53
CA TYR A 83 -9.08 7.32 14.49
C TYR A 83 -8.87 7.73 15.95
N GLY A 84 -7.98 8.69 16.22
CA GLY A 84 -7.59 9.09 17.57
C GLY A 84 -6.61 8.12 18.23
N LEU A 85 -5.87 8.61 19.23
CA LEU A 85 -4.84 7.83 19.93
C LEU A 85 -5.38 6.56 20.62
N HIS A 86 -6.66 6.55 21.01
CA HIS A 86 -7.28 5.42 21.70
C HIS A 86 -7.60 4.23 20.78
N ALA A 87 -7.92 4.48 19.51
CA ALA A 87 -8.23 3.44 18.53
C ALA A 87 -6.98 2.65 18.08
N ILE A 88 -5.80 3.26 18.21
CA ILE A 88 -4.51 2.64 17.89
C ILE A 88 -4.34 1.34 18.67
N LYS A 89 -4.66 1.30 19.98
CA LYS A 89 -4.48 0.07 20.77
C LYS A 89 -5.25 -1.14 20.23
N ALA A 90 -6.41 -0.93 19.62
CA ALA A 90 -7.26 -2.02 19.12
C ALA A 90 -6.90 -2.46 17.69
N PHE A 91 -6.48 -1.53 16.82
CA PHE A 91 -6.30 -1.80 15.38
C PHE A 91 -4.86 -1.68 14.88
N PHE A 92 -3.93 -1.21 15.72
CA PHE A 92 -2.54 -0.97 15.34
C PHE A 92 -1.85 -2.18 14.73
N LEU A 93 -1.97 -3.35 15.35
CA LEU A 93 -1.31 -4.55 14.84
C LEU A 93 -1.84 -4.95 13.46
N PHE A 94 -3.15 -4.81 13.25
CA PHE A 94 -3.78 -5.13 11.96
C PHE A 94 -3.38 -4.14 10.87
N GLU A 95 -3.44 -2.83 11.15
CA GLU A 95 -3.09 -1.79 10.18
C GLU A 95 -1.59 -1.82 9.84
N VAL A 96 -0.72 -1.95 10.84
CA VAL A 96 0.72 -2.07 10.62
C VAL A 96 1.04 -3.33 9.81
N GLN A 97 0.41 -4.46 10.11
CA GLN A 97 0.58 -5.69 9.34
C GLN A 97 0.10 -5.53 7.90
N ALA A 98 -1.05 -4.90 7.67
CA ALA A 98 -1.59 -4.68 6.34
C ALA A 98 -0.66 -3.79 5.50
N GLN A 99 -0.16 -2.69 6.06
CA GLN A 99 0.77 -1.81 5.37
C GLN A 99 2.14 -2.45 5.14
N TRP A 100 2.61 -3.24 6.10
CA TRP A 100 3.84 -4.00 5.96
C TRP A 100 3.77 -4.99 4.80
N MET A 101 2.68 -5.76 4.73
CA MET A 101 2.44 -6.73 3.65
C MET A 101 2.24 -6.04 2.30
N SER A 102 1.49 -4.93 2.26
CA SER A 102 1.31 -4.12 1.05
C SER A 102 2.65 -3.63 0.51
N HIS A 103 3.53 -3.15 1.39
CA HIS A 103 4.86 -2.72 1.00
C HIS A 103 5.67 -3.83 0.34
N ILE A 104 5.69 -5.02 0.94
CA ILE A 104 6.42 -6.19 0.40
C ILE A 104 5.86 -6.58 -0.97
N ILE A 105 4.54 -6.61 -1.15
CA ILE A 105 3.90 -6.93 -2.44
C ILE A 105 4.30 -5.90 -3.51
N ASN A 106 4.22 -4.61 -3.18
CA ASN A 106 4.59 -3.54 -4.09
C ASN A 106 6.09 -3.58 -4.46
N GLN A 107 6.97 -3.92 -3.50
CA GLN A 107 8.39 -4.09 -3.77
C GLN A 107 8.64 -5.28 -4.71
N LEU A 108 8.02 -6.43 -4.47
CA LEU A 108 8.13 -7.60 -5.35
C LEU A 108 7.62 -7.31 -6.76
N MET A 109 6.55 -6.52 -6.87
CA MET A 109 6.00 -6.08 -8.14
C MET A 109 6.94 -5.08 -8.84
N TYR A 110 7.52 -4.12 -8.12
CA TYR A 110 8.53 -3.22 -8.65
C TYR A 110 9.72 -4.00 -9.23
N ASP A 111 10.23 -4.98 -8.50
CA ASP A 111 11.34 -5.81 -8.97
C ASP A 111 10.96 -6.65 -10.21
N SER A 112 9.71 -7.07 -10.32
CA SER A 112 9.22 -7.88 -11.44
C SER A 112 9.05 -7.05 -12.72
N PHE A 113 8.58 -5.80 -12.60
CA PHE A 113 8.26 -4.94 -13.75
C PHE A 113 9.32 -3.88 -14.05
N GLY A 114 10.22 -3.57 -13.11
CA GLY A 114 11.22 -2.52 -13.23
C GLY A 114 10.62 -1.10 -13.39
N SER A 115 9.34 -0.92 -13.08
CA SER A 115 8.59 0.31 -13.34
C SER A 115 7.76 0.74 -12.13
N PHE A 116 7.73 2.05 -11.88
CA PHE A 116 6.89 2.64 -10.83
C PHE A 116 5.41 2.67 -11.22
N ILE A 117 5.09 2.72 -12.53
CA ILE A 117 3.71 2.90 -13.02
C ILE A 117 2.75 1.80 -12.51
N PRO A 118 2.99 0.50 -12.77
CA PRO A 118 2.06 -0.55 -12.34
C PRO A 118 1.92 -0.61 -10.81
N VAL A 119 3.01 -0.33 -10.09
CA VAL A 119 3.01 -0.34 -8.62
C VAL A 119 2.23 0.85 -8.06
N SER A 120 2.37 2.03 -8.66
CA SER A 120 1.65 3.24 -8.28
C SER A 120 0.16 3.12 -8.55
N ILE A 121 -0.22 2.43 -9.64
CA ILE A 121 -1.62 2.11 -9.92
C ILE A 121 -2.18 1.18 -8.85
N LEU A 122 -1.50 0.06 -8.53
CA LEU A 122 -1.98 -0.85 -7.48
C LEU A 122 -2.09 -0.14 -6.13
N HIS A 123 -1.06 0.61 -5.75
CA HIS A 123 -1.03 1.37 -4.51
C HIS A 123 -2.17 2.39 -4.46
N GLY A 124 -2.28 3.27 -5.46
CA GLY A 124 -3.33 4.28 -5.51
C GLY A 124 -4.73 3.68 -5.52
N MET A 125 -4.94 2.56 -6.22
CA MET A 125 -6.18 1.81 -6.17
C MET A 125 -6.47 1.28 -4.78
N ASN A 126 -5.47 0.70 -4.09
CA ASN A 126 -5.60 0.22 -2.71
C ASN A 126 -5.94 1.36 -1.74
N ASN A 127 -5.31 2.53 -1.88
CA ASN A 127 -5.62 3.68 -1.02
C ASN A 127 -7.00 4.25 -1.30
N TRP A 128 -7.41 4.28 -2.57
CA TRP A 128 -8.76 4.71 -2.96
C TRP A 128 -9.85 3.72 -2.51
N LEU A 129 -9.52 2.43 -2.44
CA LEU A 129 -10.37 1.35 -1.93
C LEU A 129 -10.60 1.41 -0.42
N ASN A 130 -9.60 1.88 0.32
CA ASN A 130 -9.55 1.84 1.78
C ASN A 130 -9.76 3.21 2.43
N LYS A 131 -10.02 4.25 1.64
CA LYS A 131 -10.50 5.55 2.09
C LYS A 131 -11.93 5.42 2.63
#